data_AF-A0A7V1CYR7-F1
#
_entry.id   AF-A0A7V1CYR7-F1
#
_cell.length_a   1.000
_cell.length_b   1.000
_cell.length_c   1.000
_cell.angle_alpha   90.00
_cell.angle_beta   90.00
_cell.angle_gamma   90.00
#
_symmetry.space_group_name_H-M   'P 1'
#
loop_
_entity.id
_entity.type
_entity.pdbx_description
1 polymer ?
#
loop_
_entity_poly.entity_id
_entity_poly.type
_entity_poly.pdbx_seq_one_letter_code
_entity_poly.pdbx_strand_id
1 'polypeptide(L)'
;MQRLILEKLLNWKSKPARKPLLIDGARQTGKTYLLQTLLGSTFANVIRIDFLESPQMSEAFEDSLSPDDVLSNIELLTGKTFDPNTDLLILDEIGECHQLIMVFVLV
;
A
#
# COMPACT_ATOMS: atom_id res chain seq x y z
N MET A 1 8.26 -20.25 -3.08
CA MET A 1 7.01 -19.48 -3.20
C MET A 1 7.25 -17.97 -3.05
N GLN A 2 7.88 -17.48 -1.96
CA GLN A 2 8.19 -16.04 -1.78
C GLN A 2 9.02 -15.42 -2.92
N ARG A 3 9.99 -16.15 -3.47
CA ARG A 3 10.85 -15.70 -4.60
C ARG A 3 10.05 -15.33 -5.86
N LEU A 4 9.04 -16.13 -6.22
CA LEU A 4 8.18 -15.92 -7.40
C LEU A 4 7.30 -14.67 -7.26
N ILE A 5 6.84 -14.37 -6.04
CA ILE A 5 6.01 -13.18 -5.80
C ILE A 5 6.88 -11.92 -5.82
N LEU A 6 8.06 -11.96 -5.20
CA LEU A 6 9.01 -10.84 -5.26
C LEU A 6 9.41 -10.49 -6.69
N GLU A 7 9.71 -11.48 -7.53
CA GLU A 7 10.01 -11.24 -8.96
C GLU A 7 8.85 -10.58 -9.71
N LYS A 8 7.60 -10.99 -9.43
CA LYS A 8 6.41 -10.33 -9.99
C LYS A 8 6.28 -8.88 -9.53
N LEU A 9 6.57 -8.60 -8.25
CA LEU A 9 6.55 -7.24 -7.70
C LEU A 9 7.65 -6.37 -8.31
N LEU A 10 8.86 -6.90 -8.50
CA LEU A 10 9.95 -6.18 -9.16
C LEU A 10 9.64 -5.90 -10.64
N ASN A 11 9.04 -6.86 -11.35
CA ASN A 11 8.58 -6.66 -12.73
C ASN A 11 7.44 -5.64 -12.80
N TRP A 12 6.52 -5.65 -11.84
CA TRP A 12 5.51 -4.61 -11.76
C TRP A 12 6.12 -3.22 -11.58
N LYS A 13 7.10 -3.08 -10.68
CA LYS A 13 7.79 -1.80 -10.44
C LYS A 13 8.46 -1.26 -11.70
N SER A 14 9.05 -2.12 -12.53
CA SER A 14 9.77 -1.71 -13.73
C SER A 14 8.88 -1.22 -14.88
N LYS A 15 7.55 -1.32 -14.75
CA LYS A 15 6.61 -0.82 -15.77
C LYS A 15 6.43 0.70 -15.65
N PRO A 16 6.56 1.46 -16.75
CA PRO A 16 6.43 2.91 -16.73
C PRO A 16 4.99 3.40 -16.46
N ALA A 17 3.98 2.58 -16.80
CA ALA A 17 2.58 2.80 -16.46
C ALA A 17 2.10 1.63 -15.61
N ARG A 18 2.57 1.56 -14.37
CA ARG A 18 2.17 0.53 -13.42
C ARG A 18 0.78 0.88 -12.85
N LYS A 19 -0.06 -0.16 -12.71
CA LYS A 19 -1.37 -0.04 -12.05
C LYS A 19 -1.23 -0.50 -10.61
N PRO A 20 -2.02 0.01 -9.66
CA PRO A 20 -2.06 -0.50 -8.30
C PRO A 20 -2.20 -2.03 -8.28
N LEU A 21 -1.48 -2.70 -7.37
CA LEU A 21 -1.56 -4.15 -7.19
C LEU A 21 -2.41 -4.50 -5.99
N LEU A 22 -3.30 -5.47 -6.20
CA LEU A 22 -4.05 -6.10 -5.13
C LEU A 22 -3.32 -7.38 -4.72
N ILE A 23 -2.95 -7.49 -3.44
CA ILE A 23 -2.23 -8.67 -2.93
C ILE A 23 -3.10 -9.38 -1.91
N ASP A 24 -3.79 -10.42 -2.37
CA ASP A 24 -4.67 -11.20 -1.52
C ASP A 24 -3.97 -12.43 -0.90
N GLY A 25 -4.51 -12.88 0.22
CA GLY A 25 -4.31 -14.21 0.77
C GLY A 25 -4.39 -14.25 2.29
N ALA A 26 -4.18 -15.43 2.86
CA ALA A 26 -4.37 -15.65 4.30
C ALA A 26 -3.57 -14.68 5.21
N ARG A 27 -4.17 -14.30 6.34
CA ARG A 27 -3.50 -13.57 7.42
C ARG A 27 -2.29 -14.37 7.92
N GLN A 28 -1.27 -13.68 8.44
CA GLN A 28 -0.05 -14.27 9.02
C GLN A 28 0.89 -15.02 8.06
N THR A 29 0.79 -14.81 6.74
CA THR A 29 1.70 -15.45 5.76
C THR A 29 2.97 -14.63 5.46
N GLY A 30 3.25 -13.55 6.20
CA GLY A 30 4.43 -12.71 6.01
C GLY A 30 4.37 -11.73 4.82
N LYS A 31 3.17 -11.33 4.38
CA LYS A 31 2.98 -10.37 3.26
C LYS A 31 3.57 -9.01 3.60
N THR A 32 3.30 -8.52 4.81
CA THR A 32 3.83 -7.26 5.33
C THR A 32 5.35 -7.24 5.28
N TYR A 33 6.01 -8.33 5.69
CA TYR A 33 7.47 -8.46 5.60
C TYR A 33 7.97 -8.45 4.14
N LEU A 34 7.28 -9.15 3.24
CA LEU A 34 7.61 -9.12 1.81
C LEU A 34 7.52 -7.71 1.21
N LEU A 35 6.49 -6.95 1.57
CA LEU A 35 6.26 -5.62 1.02
C LEU A 35 7.15 -4.55 1.66
N GLN A 36 7.25 -4.52 2.99
CA GLN A 36 8.05 -3.51 3.69
C GLN A 36 9.55 -3.80 3.57
N THR A 37 9.98 -5.03 3.83
CA THR A 37 11.41 -5.34 3.90
C THR A 37 11.99 -5.64 2.53
N LEU A 38 11.37 -6.52 1.76
CA LEU A 38 11.98 -6.99 0.50
C LEU A 38 11.70 -6.01 -0.63
N LEU A 39 10.43 -5.72 -0.91
CA LEU A 39 10.08 -4.77 -1.97
C LEU A 39 10.43 -3.32 -1.58
N GLY A 40 10.10 -2.92 -0.36
CA GLY A 40 10.30 -1.58 0.17
C GLY A 40 11.76 -1.14 0.18
N SER A 41 12.71 -2.08 0.35
CA SER A 41 14.15 -1.78 0.22
C SER A 41 14.56 -1.22 -1.13
N THR A 42 13.70 -1.32 -2.15
CA THR A 42 13.97 -0.81 -3.49
C THR A 42 13.42 0.60 -3.73
N PHE A 43 12.60 1.14 -2.83
CA PHE A 43 11.98 2.46 -2.96
C PHE A 43 12.70 3.49 -2.07
N ALA A 44 12.59 4.77 -2.41
CA ALA A 44 13.22 5.84 -1.64
C ALA A 44 12.55 6.01 -0.27
N ASN A 45 11.22 5.94 -0.28
CA ASN A 45 10.38 6.01 0.91
C ASN A 45 9.31 4.92 0.87
N VAL A 46 8.91 4.45 2.04
CA VAL A 46 7.84 3.46 2.20
C VAL A 46 6.87 3.99 3.24
N ILE A 47 5.64 4.24 2.82
CA ILE A 47 4.54 4.61 3.69
C ILE A 47 3.64 3.38 3.81
N ARG A 48 3.49 2.86 5.03
CA ARG A 48 2.51 1.82 5.33
C ARG A 48 1.41 2.42 6.19
N ILE A 49 0.17 2.13 5.79
CA ILE A 49 -1.02 2.48 6.55
C ILE A 49 -1.74 1.18 6.83
N ASP A 50 -1.95 0.93 8.12
CA ASP A 50 -2.70 -0.21 8.61
C ASP A 50 -4.04 0.29 9.12
N PHE A 51 -5.11 -0.04 8.39
CA PHE A 51 -6.45 0.44 8.67
C PHE A 51 -7.07 -0.23 9.90
N LEU A 52 -6.57 -1.41 10.29
CA LEU A 52 -7.00 -2.08 11.52
C LEU A 52 -6.39 -1.41 12.75
N GLU A 53 -5.12 -0.98 12.66
CA GLU A 53 -4.41 -0.33 13.77
C GLU A 53 -4.71 1.17 13.91
N SER A 54 -5.22 1.81 12.84
CA SER A 54 -5.43 3.27 12.79
C SER A 54 -6.89 3.64 12.48
N PRO A 55 -7.80 3.65 13.47
CA PRO A 55 -9.21 4.00 13.25
C PRO A 55 -9.41 5.40 12.65
N GLN A 56 -8.56 6.36 13.04
CA GLN A 56 -8.56 7.74 12.52
C GLN A 56 -8.24 7.79 11.01
N MET A 57 -7.44 6.84 10.53
CA MET A 57 -7.18 6.69 9.10
C MET A 57 -8.44 6.17 8.42
N SER A 58 -9.09 5.13 8.97
CA SER A 58 -10.35 4.62 8.44
C SER A 58 -11.38 5.74 8.24
N GLU A 59 -11.59 6.58 9.25
CA GLU A 59 -12.49 7.74 9.16
C GLU A 59 -12.08 8.72 8.04
N ALA A 60 -10.78 9.01 7.89
CA ALA A 60 -10.29 9.91 6.84
C ALA A 60 -10.47 9.36 5.42
N PHE A 61 -10.63 8.05 5.24
CA PHE A 61 -10.81 7.40 3.95
C PHE A 61 -12.26 6.95 3.69
N GLU A 62 -13.19 7.17 4.64
CA GLU A 62 -14.61 6.83 4.47
C GLU A 62 -15.33 7.71 3.44
N ASP A 63 -14.97 9.00 3.36
CA ASP A 63 -15.63 9.96 2.48
C ASP A 63 -15.24 9.78 1.00
N SER A 64 -14.00 9.35 0.72
CA SER A 64 -13.51 9.12 -0.64
C SER A 64 -12.30 8.20 -0.68
N LEU A 65 -12.37 7.20 -1.56
CA LEU A 65 -11.25 6.32 -1.91
C LEU A 65 -10.63 6.68 -3.26
N SER A 66 -10.84 7.91 -3.74
CA SER A 66 -10.16 8.38 -4.95
C SER A 66 -8.65 8.43 -4.69
N PRO A 67 -7.79 8.05 -5.66
CA PRO A 67 -6.35 8.05 -5.44
C PRO A 67 -5.80 9.40 -4.99
N ASP A 68 -6.31 10.50 -5.54
CA ASP A 68 -5.86 11.87 -5.21
C ASP A 68 -6.23 12.26 -3.77
N ASP A 69 -7.43 11.91 -3.31
CA ASP A 69 -7.87 12.15 -1.92
C ASP A 69 -7.07 11.27 -0.96
N VAL A 70 -6.85 10.02 -1.36
CA VAL A 70 -6.05 9.08 -0.56
C VAL A 70 -4.66 9.66 -0.35
N LEU A 71 -3.97 10.07 -1.41
CA LEU A 71 -2.64 10.66 -1.30
C LEU A 71 -2.63 11.92 -0.43
N SER A 72 -3.58 12.83 -0.64
CA SER A 72 -3.69 14.08 0.13
C SER A 72 -3.88 13.82 1.63
N ASN A 73 -4.76 12.88 1.98
CA ASN A 73 -5.01 12.50 3.37
C ASN A 73 -3.79 11.85 4.02
N ILE A 74 -3.03 11.06 3.26
CA ILE A 74 -1.78 10.45 3.73
C ILE A 74 -0.75 11.51 4.05
N GLU A 75 -0.54 12.46 3.14
CA GLU A 75 0.42 13.53 3.36
C GLU A 75 0.04 14.38 4.59
N LEU A 76 -1.26 14.66 4.75
CA LEU A 76 -1.78 15.40 5.90
C LEU A 76 -1.60 14.65 7.22
N LEU A 77 -1.97 13.36 7.27
CA LEU A 77 -1.98 12.57 8.50
C LEU A 77 -0.57 12.11 8.91
N THR A 78 0.29 11.84 7.93
CA THR A 78 1.67 11.41 8.20
C THR A 78 2.66 12.57 8.27
N GLY A 79 2.29 13.76 7.76
CA GLY A 79 3.18 14.91 7.61
C GLY A 79 4.32 14.68 6.61
N LYS A 80 4.24 13.63 5.79
CA LYS A 80 5.28 13.24 4.82
C LYS A 80 4.75 13.42 3.41
N THR A 81 5.54 14.01 2.55
CA THR A 81 5.25 14.05 1.11
C THR A 81 5.37 12.65 0.50
N PHE A 82 4.55 12.35 -0.50
CA PHE A 82 4.56 11.10 -1.24
C PHE A 82 4.80 11.34 -2.74
N ASP A 83 5.85 10.74 -3.30
CA ASP A 83 6.10 10.74 -4.74
C ASP A 83 5.76 9.37 -5.36
N PRO A 84 4.72 9.25 -6.19
CA PRO A 84 4.34 7.98 -6.83
C PRO A 84 5.42 7.40 -7.75
N ASN A 85 6.43 8.17 -8.17
CA ASN A 85 7.50 7.65 -9.00
C ASN A 85 8.56 6.90 -8.18
N THR A 86 8.87 7.41 -6.98
CA THR A 86 10.01 6.94 -6.15
C THR A 86 9.60 6.20 -4.90
N ASP A 87 8.36 6.37 -4.44
CA ASP A 87 7.89 5.91 -3.15
C ASP A 87 6.93 4.74 -3.29
N LEU A 88 6.79 3.99 -2.20
CA LEU A 88 5.87 2.86 -2.10
C LEU A 88 4.82 3.14 -1.04
N LEU A 89 3.55 3.13 -1.46
CA LEU A 89 2.41 3.17 -0.55
C LEU A 89 1.83 1.76 -0.39
N ILE A 90 1.73 1.32 0.87
CA ILE A 90 1.12 0.05 1.26
C ILE A 90 -0.11 0.35 2.10
N LEU A 91 -1.29 -0.04 1.59
CA LEU A 91 -2.56 0.01 2.32
C LEU A 91 -2.89 -1.39 2.82
N ASP A 92 -2.58 -1.65 4.09
CA ASP A 92 -2.75 -2.94 4.76
C ASP A 92 -4.11 -2.99 5.47
N GLU A 93 -4.76 -4.15 5.44
CA GLU A 93 -6.07 -4.38 6.10
C GLU A 93 -7.17 -3.35 5.74
N ILE A 94 -7.09 -2.70 4.57
CA ILE A 94 -8.07 -1.71 4.07
C ILE A 94 -9.53 -2.21 4.04
N GLY A 95 -9.76 -3.53 4.09
CA GLY A 95 -11.11 -4.08 4.19
C GLY A 95 -11.81 -3.92 5.52
N GLU A 96 -11.10 -3.47 6.54
CA GLU A 96 -11.73 -3.00 7.77
C GLU A 96 -12.47 -1.65 7.57
N CYS A 97 -12.12 -0.89 6.51
CA CYS A 97 -12.80 0.33 6.08
C CYS A 97 -14.11 0.01 5.33
N HIS A 98 -14.99 -0.77 5.95
CA HIS A 98 -16.40 -1.10 5.64
C HIS A 98 -16.90 -1.31 4.20
N GLN A 99 -16.08 -1.30 3.14
CA GLN A 99 -16.56 -1.48 1.76
C GLN A 99 -15.70 -2.31 0.80
N LEU A 100 -14.47 -2.75 1.13
CA LEU A 100 -13.66 -3.50 0.14
C LEU A 100 -12.71 -4.54 0.76
N ILE A 101 -12.84 -5.80 0.38
CA ILE A 101 -11.86 -6.83 0.71
C ILE A 101 -10.55 -6.54 -0.07
N MET A 102 -9.37 -6.70 0.57
CA MET A 102 -8.01 -6.90 0.00
C MET A 102 -7.01 -5.73 0.08
N VAL A 103 -5.73 -6.06 0.36
CA VAL A 103 -4.55 -5.15 0.47
C VAL A 103 -4.24 -4.48 -0.87
N PHE A 104 -4.24 -3.14 -0.90
CA PHE A 104 -3.88 -2.34 -2.07
C PHE A 104 -2.43 -1.83 -1.95
N VAL A 105 -1.65 -2.06 -3.00
CA VAL A 105 -0.37 -1.38 -3.24
C VAL A 105 -0.64 -0.31 -4.29
N LEU A 106 -0.74 0.94 -3.85
CA LEU A 106 -0.93 2.08 -4.73
C LEU A 106 0.44 2.57 -5.18
N VAL A 107 0.72 2.37 -6.47
CA VAL A 107 1.65 3.19 -7.25
C VAL A 107 1.14 3.28 -8.67
#